data_AF-A0A958Z9P2-F1
#
_entry.id   AF-A0A958Z9P2-F1
#
_cell.length_a   1.000
_cell.length_b   1.000
_cell.length_c   1.000
_cell.angle_alpha   90.00
_cell.angle_beta   90.00
_cell.angle_gamma   90.00
#
_symmetry.space_group_name_H-M   'P 1'
#
loop_
_entity.id
_entity.type
_entity.pdbx_description
1 polymer ?
#
loop_
_entity_poly.entity_id
_entity_poly.type
_entity_poly.pdbx_seq_one_letter_code
_entity_poly.pdbx_strand_id
1 'polypeptide(L)'
;MAYSDKINDPAFGKYLKNTKDYRFIFAFALAVIAIAGFYIYGATSDEMDNPDALYIGLGIGGMFLLIGLHSVHSLKAENTWDGKIFDKKIVRQKGKTNFIVSVKDHKGQLHDITSENDATLYDYYRIGEAVRYHGKLKTYEKFDKSQDDIIFCNACSFMNNLQDEVCINCHCPLLK
;
A
#
# COMPACT_ATOMS: atom_id res chain seq x y z
N MET A 1 -27.24 -7.38 3.74
CA MET A 1 -25.80 -7.62 3.48
C MET A 1 -25.03 -7.30 4.75
N ALA A 2 -23.82 -7.83 4.88
CA ALA A 2 -22.94 -7.62 6.03
C ALA A 2 -21.50 -7.52 5.50
N TYR A 3 -20.60 -6.92 6.27
CA TYR A 3 -19.17 -6.99 5.95
C TYR A 3 -18.65 -8.41 6.11
N SER A 4 -17.63 -8.76 5.33
CA SER A 4 -17.12 -10.13 5.24
C SER A 4 -16.37 -10.54 6.51
N ASP A 5 -16.75 -11.67 7.10
CA ASP A 5 -16.05 -12.25 8.26
C ASP A 5 -14.64 -12.78 7.89
N LYS A 6 -14.38 -12.95 6.59
CA LYS A 6 -13.10 -13.39 6.04
C LYS A 6 -11.95 -12.43 6.33
N ILE A 7 -12.20 -11.20 6.79
CA ILE A 7 -11.14 -10.26 7.21
C ILE A 7 -10.22 -10.84 8.31
N ASN A 8 -10.73 -11.79 9.10
CA ASN A 8 -9.98 -12.46 10.15
C ASN A 8 -9.17 -13.67 9.66
N ASP A 9 -9.18 -13.96 8.35
CA ASP A 9 -8.44 -15.07 7.78
C ASP A 9 -6.91 -14.91 7.99
N PRO A 10 -6.20 -15.95 8.43
CA PRO A 10 -4.76 -15.89 8.66
C PRO A 10 -3.93 -15.51 7.43
N ALA A 11 -4.47 -15.66 6.21
CA ALA A 11 -3.82 -15.23 4.98
C ALA A 11 -3.48 -13.73 4.98
N PHE A 12 -4.36 -12.88 5.52
CA PHE A 12 -4.09 -11.43 5.65
C PHE A 12 -2.93 -11.16 6.61
N GLY A 13 -2.88 -11.89 7.73
CA GLY A 13 -1.78 -11.80 8.68
C GLY A 13 -0.45 -12.23 8.06
N LYS A 14 -0.46 -13.33 7.29
CA LYS A 14 0.72 -13.81 6.54
C LYS A 14 1.16 -12.79 5.49
N TYR A 15 0.23 -12.20 4.74
CA TYR A 15 0.52 -11.16 3.77
C TYR A 15 1.22 -9.96 4.41
N LEU A 16 0.65 -9.41 5.49
CA LEU A 16 1.22 -8.26 6.20
C LEU A 16 2.62 -8.55 6.76
N LYS A 17 2.82 -9.75 7.33
CA LYS A 17 4.14 -10.18 7.81
C LYS A 17 5.14 -10.24 6.66
N ASN A 18 4.79 -10.90 5.56
CA ASN A 18 5.65 -11.00 4.39
C ASN A 18 5.98 -9.61 3.84
N THR A 19 5.00 -8.71 3.69
CA THR A 19 5.24 -7.34 3.21
C THR A 19 6.24 -6.60 4.10
N LYS A 20 6.14 -6.74 5.42
CA LYS A 20 7.08 -6.15 6.37
C LYS A 20 8.49 -6.74 6.18
N ASP A 21 8.59 -8.06 6.12
CA ASP A 21 9.87 -8.77 6.00
C ASP A 21 10.56 -8.42 4.67
N TYR A 22 9.83 -8.44 3.55
CA TYR A 22 10.37 -8.05 2.23
C TYR A 22 10.87 -6.61 2.20
N ARG A 23 10.13 -5.65 2.76
CA ARG A 23 10.58 -4.23 2.81
C ARG A 23 11.89 -4.08 3.58
N PHE A 24 12.02 -4.78 4.71
CA PHE A 24 13.23 -4.72 5.53
C PHE A 24 14.41 -5.44 4.86
N ILE A 25 14.21 -6.67 4.39
CA ILE A 25 15.25 -7.47 3.73
C ILE A 25 15.78 -6.75 2.49
N PHE A 26 14.89 -6.17 1.68
CA PHE A 26 15.29 -5.43 0.49
C PHE A 26 16.16 -4.20 0.83
N ALA A 27 15.72 -3.39 1.80
CA ALA A 27 16.50 -2.24 2.26
C ALA A 27 17.86 -2.65 2.85
N PHE A 28 17.89 -3.72 3.63
CA PHE A 28 19.11 -4.26 4.22
C PHE A 28 20.09 -4.77 3.15
N ALA A 29 19.59 -5.52 2.16
CA ALA A 29 20.41 -6.01 1.06
C ALA A 29 21.05 -4.86 0.25
N LEU A 30 20.27 -3.82 -0.08
CA LEU A 30 20.79 -2.62 -0.74
C LEU A 30 21.86 -1.90 0.09
N ALA A 31 21.68 -1.83 1.41
CA ALA A 31 22.67 -1.22 2.29
C ALA A 31 23.99 -1.99 2.29
N VAL A 32 23.94 -3.32 2.39
CA VAL A 32 25.13 -4.19 2.35
C VAL A 32 25.84 -4.06 1.00
N ILE A 33 25.09 -4.09 -0.11
CA ILE A 33 25.64 -3.94 -1.46
C ILE A 33 26.34 -2.59 -1.61
N ALA A 34 25.72 -1.50 -1.16
CA ALA A 34 26.32 -0.17 -1.23
C ALA A 34 27.63 -0.10 -0.42
N ILE A 35 27.62 -0.54 0.84
CA ILE A 35 28.81 -0.49 1.71
C ILE A 35 29.94 -1.35 1.12
N ALA A 36 29.64 -2.58 0.69
CA ALA A 36 30.65 -3.47 0.12
C ALA A 36 31.20 -2.94 -1.21
N GLY A 37 30.33 -2.42 -2.09
CA GLY A 37 30.73 -1.85 -3.37
C GLY A 37 31.67 -0.67 -3.22
N PHE A 38 31.35 0.27 -2.33
CA PHE A 38 32.20 1.42 -2.03
C PHE A 38 33.51 1.03 -1.33
N TYR A 39 33.48 0.03 -0.45
CA TYR A 39 34.71 -0.48 0.18
C TYR A 39 35.66 -1.10 -0.85
N ILE A 40 35.14 -1.94 -1.75
CA ILE A 40 35.94 -2.55 -2.83
C ILE A 40 36.48 -1.47 -3.76
N TYR A 41 35.64 -0.52 -4.18
CA TYR A 41 36.07 0.61 -5.00
C TYR A 41 37.22 1.38 -4.33
N GLY A 42 37.12 1.68 -3.03
CA GLY A 42 38.19 2.35 -2.29
C GLY A 42 39.46 1.51 -2.07
N ALA A 43 39.41 0.20 -2.31
CA ALA A 43 40.56 -0.69 -2.21
C ALA A 43 41.23 -0.96 -3.56
N THR A 44 40.53 -0.70 -4.68
CA THR A 44 41.00 -1.03 -6.04
C THR A 44 41.10 0.17 -6.98
N SER A 45 40.51 1.31 -6.64
CA SER A 45 40.53 2.50 -7.49
C SER A 45 41.70 3.42 -7.14
N ASP A 46 42.26 4.08 -8.14
CA ASP A 46 43.28 5.12 -7.96
C ASP A 46 42.65 6.52 -7.74
N GLU A 47 41.31 6.64 -7.76
CA GLU A 47 40.58 7.91 -7.65
C GLU A 47 40.28 8.29 -6.20
N MET A 48 39.93 7.31 -5.36
CA MET A 48 39.56 7.54 -3.96
C MET A 48 39.92 6.32 -3.12
N ASP A 49 40.68 6.55 -2.05
CA ASP A 49 41.10 5.52 -1.11
C ASP A 49 40.07 5.28 0.01
N ASN A 50 40.21 4.16 0.70
CA ASN A 50 39.62 4.00 2.02
C ASN A 50 40.43 4.81 3.07
N PRO A 51 39.76 5.53 3.99
CA PRO A 51 38.38 5.34 4.45
C PRO A 51 37.31 6.21 3.77
N ASP A 52 37.67 7.14 2.88
CA ASP A 52 36.71 8.11 2.33
C ASP A 52 35.62 7.43 1.49
N ALA A 53 36.01 6.49 0.63
CA ALA A 53 35.06 5.69 -0.14
C ALA A 53 34.09 4.92 0.78
N LEU A 54 34.61 4.29 1.83
CA LEU A 54 33.80 3.58 2.82
C LEU A 54 32.80 4.49 3.53
N TYR A 55 33.16 5.73 3.88
CA TYR A 55 32.22 6.67 4.52
C TYR A 55 31.05 7.03 3.60
N ILE A 56 31.26 7.16 2.29
CA ILE A 56 30.18 7.35 1.33
C ILE A 56 29.26 6.12 1.30
N GLY A 57 29.84 4.92 1.23
CA GLY A 57 29.11 3.66 1.28
C GLY A 57 28.25 3.53 2.55
N LEU A 58 28.81 3.89 3.71
CA LEU A 58 28.08 3.93 4.99
C LEU A 58 26.97 4.98 4.99
N GLY A 59 27.19 6.15 4.40
CA GLY A 59 26.17 7.20 4.27
C GLY A 59 24.97 6.72 3.46
N ILE A 60 25.21 6.18 2.26
CA ILE A 60 24.17 5.65 1.38
C ILE A 60 23.50 4.41 2.00
N GLY A 61 24.28 3.49 2.55
CA GLY A 61 23.76 2.31 3.24
C GLY A 61 22.88 2.66 4.43
N GLY A 62 23.31 3.64 5.24
CA GLY A 62 22.51 4.20 6.33
C GLY A 62 21.18 4.78 5.85
N MET A 63 21.19 5.50 4.72
CA MET A 63 19.96 6.03 4.12
C MET A 63 18.98 4.91 3.73
N PHE A 64 19.44 3.83 3.11
CA PHE A 64 18.58 2.69 2.78
C PHE A 64 17.97 2.05 4.03
N LEU A 65 18.75 1.87 5.10
CA LEU A 65 18.24 1.33 6.37
C LEU A 65 17.19 2.25 7.00
N LEU A 66 17.41 3.57 7.02
CA LEU A 66 16.45 4.54 7.53
C LEU A 66 15.13 4.52 6.74
N ILE A 67 15.21 4.47 5.41
CA ILE A 67 14.04 4.35 4.53
C ILE A 67 13.32 3.02 4.80
N GLY A 68 14.06 1.91 4.94
CA GLY A 68 13.51 0.60 5.26
C GLY A 68 12.74 0.59 6.59
N LEU A 69 13.34 1.15 7.64
CA LEU A 69 12.70 1.29 8.96
C LEU A 69 11.43 2.14 8.89
N HIS A 70 11.48 3.29 8.21
CA HIS A 70 10.32 4.15 8.02
C HIS A 70 9.22 3.46 7.20
N SER A 71 9.59 2.71 6.15
CA SER A 71 8.67 1.94 5.31
C SER A 71 7.99 0.79 6.07
N VAL A 72 8.65 0.20 7.04
CA VAL A 72 8.05 -0.78 7.96
C VAL A 72 7.14 -0.09 8.98
N HIS A 73 7.57 1.06 9.53
CA HIS A 73 6.76 1.82 10.48
C HIS A 73 5.46 2.33 9.85
N SER A 74 5.48 2.69 8.57
CA SER A 74 4.28 3.14 7.84
C SER A 74 3.20 2.06 7.69
N LEU A 75 3.53 0.78 7.92
CA LEU A 75 2.57 -0.34 7.97
C LEU A 75 1.87 -0.47 9.33
N LYS A 76 2.16 0.40 10.30
CA LYS A 76 1.47 0.41 11.59
C LYS A 76 -0.04 0.49 11.35
N ALA A 77 -0.75 -0.41 12.02
CA ALA A 77 -2.20 -0.49 11.90
C ALA A 77 -2.86 0.81 12.38
N GLU A 78 -3.82 1.25 11.60
CA GLU A 78 -4.73 2.33 11.96
C GLU A 78 -6.04 1.76 12.50
N ASN A 79 -6.92 2.63 13.00
CA ASN A 79 -8.24 2.21 13.45
C ASN A 79 -9.10 1.82 12.25
N THR A 80 -9.79 0.68 12.36
CA THR A 80 -10.88 0.32 11.46
C THR A 80 -12.10 1.19 11.77
N TRP A 81 -12.76 1.70 10.75
CA TRP A 81 -13.93 2.55 10.88
C TRP A 81 -14.88 2.39 9.70
N ASP A 82 -16.15 2.71 9.93
CA ASP A 82 -17.20 2.64 8.93
C ASP A 82 -17.59 4.06 8.48
N GLY A 83 -17.97 4.17 7.21
CA GLY A 83 -18.36 5.43 6.61
C GLY A 83 -19.21 5.24 5.37
N LYS A 84 -19.49 6.35 4.69
CA LYS A 84 -20.23 6.36 3.43
C LYS A 84 -19.52 7.18 2.39
N ILE A 85 -19.61 6.77 1.12
CA ILE A 85 -19.16 7.60 0.01
C ILE A 85 -20.02 8.85 -0.03
N PHE A 86 -19.40 10.00 0.22
CA PHE A 86 -20.10 11.27 0.39
C PHE A 86 -20.06 12.10 -0.89
N ASP A 87 -18.92 12.15 -1.56
CA ASP A 87 -18.70 13.00 -2.73
C ASP A 87 -17.65 12.39 -3.65
N LYS A 88 -17.63 12.85 -4.91
CA LYS A 88 -16.70 12.43 -5.95
C LYS A 88 -16.29 13.63 -6.79
N LYS A 89 -14.99 13.81 -7.02
CA LYS A 89 -14.44 14.96 -7.76
C LYS A 89 -13.41 14.53 -8.79
N ILE A 90 -13.34 15.30 -9.89
CA ILE A 90 -12.30 15.16 -10.90
C ILE A 90 -11.53 16.48 -10.97
N VAL A 91 -10.23 16.44 -10.68
CA VAL A 91 -9.36 17.62 -10.64
C VAL A 91 -8.27 17.48 -11.70
N ARG A 92 -8.24 18.39 -12.67
CA ARG A 92 -7.24 18.40 -13.74
C ARG A 92 -6.16 19.44 -13.45
N GLN A 93 -4.89 19.03 -13.43
CA GLN A 93 -3.74 19.91 -13.22
C GLN A 93 -2.55 19.47 -14.07
N LYS A 94 -2.01 20.39 -14.90
CA LYS A 94 -0.73 20.24 -15.63
C LYS A 94 -0.48 18.82 -16.22
N GLY A 95 -1.42 18.33 -17.03
CA GLY A 95 -1.30 17.02 -17.69
C GLY A 95 -1.68 15.81 -16.83
N LYS A 96 -2.10 16.03 -15.59
CA LYS A 96 -2.60 14.99 -14.66
C LYS A 96 -4.08 15.20 -14.37
N THR A 97 -4.83 14.11 -14.29
CA THR A 97 -6.24 14.09 -13.89
C THR A 97 -6.37 13.26 -12.62
N ASN A 98 -6.67 13.90 -11.50
CA ASN A 98 -6.92 13.21 -10.24
C ASN A 98 -8.41 12.91 -10.11
N PHE A 99 -8.73 11.63 -9.94
CA PHE A 99 -10.06 11.17 -9.59
C PHE A 99 -10.10 10.94 -8.07
N ILE A 100 -11.01 11.63 -7.39
CA ILE A 100 -11.10 11.67 -5.93
C ILE A 100 -12.46 11.11 -5.53
N VAL A 101 -12.47 10.12 -4.63
CA VAL A 101 -13.65 9.60 -3.96
C VAL A 101 -13.55 9.93 -2.48
N SER A 102 -14.46 10.75 -1.97
CA SER A 102 -14.46 11.20 -0.58
C SER A 102 -15.38 10.34 0.26
N VAL A 103 -14.85 9.75 1.33
CA VAL A 103 -15.56 8.95 2.31
C VAL A 103 -15.78 9.78 3.57
N LYS A 104 -17.01 9.85 4.06
CA LYS A 104 -17.33 10.50 5.34
C LYS A 104 -17.54 9.42 6.41
N ASP A 105 -16.73 9.48 7.46
CA ASP A 105 -16.87 8.56 8.59
C ASP A 105 -18.05 8.96 9.50
N HIS A 106 -18.38 8.10 10.48
CA HIS A 106 -19.47 8.37 11.42
C HIS A 106 -19.25 9.61 12.32
N LYS A 107 -17.99 10.04 12.50
CA LYS A 107 -17.63 11.25 13.25
C LYS A 107 -17.72 12.52 12.39
N GLY A 108 -17.99 12.36 11.09
CA GLY A 108 -18.08 13.44 10.13
C GLY A 108 -16.75 13.85 9.51
N GLN A 109 -15.65 13.14 9.79
CA GLN A 109 -14.34 13.36 9.16
C GLN A 109 -14.36 12.84 7.71
N LEU A 110 -13.71 13.59 6.82
CA LEU A 110 -13.58 13.25 5.41
C LEU A 110 -12.23 12.57 5.14
N HIS A 111 -12.26 11.50 4.36
CA HIS A 111 -11.12 10.71 3.94
C HIS A 111 -11.16 10.52 2.43
N ASP A 112 -10.10 10.91 1.73
CA ASP A 112 -10.08 10.89 0.26
C ASP A 112 -9.31 9.68 -0.28
N ILE A 113 -9.92 8.98 -1.23
CA ILE A 113 -9.28 7.99 -2.10
C ILE A 113 -8.94 8.70 -3.41
N THR A 114 -7.65 8.93 -3.67
CA THR A 114 -7.18 9.65 -4.86
C THR A 114 -6.48 8.69 -5.82
N SER A 115 -6.87 8.73 -7.09
CA SER A 115 -6.21 8.00 -8.19
C SER A 115 -5.76 8.98 -9.26
N GLU A 116 -4.48 8.94 -9.64
CA GLU A 116 -3.92 9.81 -10.67
C GLU A 116 -4.03 9.12 -12.04
N ASN A 117 -4.68 9.79 -13.00
CA ASN A 117 -4.90 9.34 -14.38
C ASN A 117 -5.61 7.99 -14.53
N ASP A 118 -6.24 7.50 -13.46
CA ASP A 118 -6.97 6.23 -13.43
C ASP A 118 -8.35 6.45 -12.79
N ALA A 119 -9.40 6.25 -13.58
CA ALA A 119 -10.79 6.42 -13.16
C ALA A 119 -11.35 5.18 -12.45
N THR A 120 -10.62 4.07 -12.38
CA THR A 120 -11.19 2.77 -12.01
C THR A 120 -11.84 2.77 -10.61
N LEU A 121 -11.14 3.26 -9.58
CA LEU A 121 -11.72 3.37 -8.23
C LEU A 121 -12.84 4.41 -8.18
N TYR A 122 -12.73 5.45 -8.98
CA TYR A 122 -13.80 6.44 -9.10
C TYR A 122 -15.06 5.79 -9.65
N ASP A 123 -14.99 5.03 -10.74
CA ASP A 123 -16.16 4.40 -11.34
C ASP A 123 -16.72 3.26 -10.46
N TYR A 124 -15.86 2.57 -9.71
CA TYR A 124 -16.25 1.48 -8.80
C TYR A 124 -17.08 1.92 -7.59
N TYR A 125 -16.80 3.10 -7.02
CA TYR A 125 -17.54 3.63 -5.86
C TYR A 125 -18.69 4.54 -6.28
N ARG A 126 -19.85 4.34 -5.66
CA ARG A 126 -21.05 5.17 -5.87
C ARG A 126 -21.40 5.95 -4.62
N ILE A 127 -21.86 7.19 -4.82
CA ILE A 127 -22.28 8.07 -3.73
C ILE A 127 -23.41 7.40 -2.94
N GLY A 128 -23.30 7.45 -1.61
CA GLY A 128 -24.25 6.84 -0.68
C GLY A 128 -23.89 5.40 -0.25
N GLU A 129 -22.97 4.72 -0.94
CA GLU A 129 -22.55 3.37 -0.56
C GLU A 129 -21.86 3.36 0.80
N ALA A 130 -22.18 2.37 1.62
CA ALA A 130 -21.50 2.13 2.88
C ALA A 130 -20.20 1.36 2.65
N VAL A 131 -19.13 1.80 3.33
CA VAL A 131 -17.79 1.22 3.23
C VAL A 131 -17.17 1.07 4.62
N ARG A 132 -16.29 0.08 4.77
CA ARG A 132 -15.46 -0.13 5.95
C ARG A 132 -14.00 0.06 5.58
N TYR A 133 -13.30 0.94 6.29
CA TYR A 133 -11.86 1.06 6.20
C TYR A 133 -11.20 0.04 7.11
N HIS A 134 -10.35 -0.83 6.56
CA HIS A 134 -9.60 -1.84 7.28
C HIS A 134 -8.22 -1.31 7.67
N GLY A 135 -8.07 -0.76 8.87
CA GLY A 135 -6.86 -0.02 9.25
C GLY A 135 -5.55 -0.84 9.28
N LYS A 136 -5.63 -2.17 9.36
CA LYS A 136 -4.44 -3.05 9.20
C LYS A 136 -3.97 -3.15 7.75
N LEU A 137 -4.90 -3.11 6.80
CA LEU A 137 -4.64 -3.28 5.38
C LEU A 137 -4.60 -1.94 4.63
N LYS A 138 -5.15 -0.88 5.23
CA LYS A 138 -5.30 0.47 4.67
C LYS A 138 -6.10 0.48 3.36
N THR A 139 -7.14 -0.34 3.31
CA THR A 139 -8.05 -0.48 2.16
C THR A 139 -9.49 -0.42 2.59
N TYR A 140 -10.39 -0.23 1.62
CA TYR A 140 -11.82 -0.11 1.83
C TYR A 140 -12.55 -1.36 1.36
N GLU A 141 -13.54 -1.80 2.13
CA GLU A 141 -14.49 -2.85 1.76
C GLU A 141 -15.87 -2.23 1.56
N LYS A 142 -16.53 -2.51 0.43
CA LYS A 142 -17.93 -2.15 0.20
C LYS A 142 -18.86 -3.04 1.01
N PHE A 143 -19.92 -2.47 1.59
CA PHE A 143 -20.93 -3.24 2.31
C PHE A 143 -21.86 -4.01 1.36
N ASP A 144 -22.29 -3.36 0.29
CA ASP A 144 -23.12 -3.94 -0.77
C ASP A 144 -22.28 -4.07 -2.05
N LYS A 145 -22.22 -5.29 -2.58
CA LYS A 145 -21.48 -5.66 -3.79
C LYS A 145 -22.38 -6.32 -4.83
N SER A 146 -23.69 -6.33 -4.59
CA SER A 146 -24.67 -7.07 -5.40
C SER A 146 -24.81 -6.56 -6.83
N GLN A 147 -24.36 -5.33 -7.08
CA GLN A 147 -24.40 -4.68 -8.39
C GLN A 147 -23.01 -4.49 -9.01
N ASP A 148 -21.98 -5.14 -8.46
CA ASP A 148 -20.62 -5.08 -8.98
C ASP A 148 -20.27 -6.39 -9.71
N ASP A 149 -19.53 -6.31 -10.81
CA ASP A 149 -18.96 -7.50 -11.47
C ASP A 149 -17.50 -7.76 -11.06
N ILE A 150 -16.88 -6.77 -10.40
CA ILE A 150 -15.49 -6.78 -9.96
C ILE A 150 -15.39 -6.53 -8.46
N ILE A 151 -14.28 -6.95 -7.87
CA ILE A 151 -13.92 -6.66 -6.49
C ILE A 151 -12.42 -6.42 -6.34
N PHE A 152 -12.05 -5.39 -5.59
CA PHE A 152 -10.66 -5.11 -5.26
C PHE A 152 -10.22 -5.93 -4.05
N CYS A 153 -9.05 -6.56 -4.16
CA CYS A 153 -8.46 -7.28 -3.04
C CYS A 153 -8.05 -6.30 -1.93
N ASN A 154 -8.57 -6.48 -0.71
CA ASN A 154 -8.19 -5.65 0.42
C ASN A 154 -6.73 -5.78 0.85
N ALA A 155 -6.00 -6.82 0.42
CA ALA A 155 -4.58 -6.96 0.73
C ALA A 155 -3.66 -6.23 -0.26
N CYS A 156 -3.86 -6.42 -1.56
CA CYS A 156 -2.93 -5.92 -2.60
C CYS A 156 -3.55 -4.98 -3.62
N SER A 157 -4.83 -4.63 -3.47
CA SER A 157 -5.60 -3.76 -4.38
C SER A 157 -5.69 -4.25 -5.82
N PHE A 158 -5.37 -5.52 -6.08
CA PHE A 158 -5.57 -6.12 -7.39
C PHE A 158 -7.07 -6.27 -7.68
N MET A 159 -7.49 -5.96 -8.91
CA MET A 159 -8.88 -6.14 -9.35
C MET A 159 -9.14 -7.61 -9.70
N ASN A 160 -10.22 -8.18 -9.18
CA ASN A 160 -10.62 -9.56 -9.43
C ASN A 160 -12.08 -9.57 -9.89
N ASN A 161 -12.54 -10.70 -10.43
CA ASN A 161 -13.96 -10.88 -10.69
C ASN A 161 -14.70 -11.10 -9.37
N LEU A 162 -15.94 -10.63 -9.26
CA LEU A 162 -16.74 -10.84 -8.05
C LEU A 162 -16.96 -12.33 -7.73
N GLN A 163 -16.86 -13.22 -8.74
CA GLN A 163 -17.02 -14.66 -8.55
C GLN A 163 -15.78 -15.35 -7.96
N ASP A 164 -14.60 -14.73 -8.02
CA ASP A 164 -13.36 -15.33 -7.49
C ASP A 164 -13.42 -15.41 -5.96
N GLU A 165 -13.02 -16.53 -5.35
CA GLU A 165 -13.02 -16.67 -3.87
C GLU A 165 -11.78 -16.08 -3.21
N VAL A 166 -10.67 -16.05 -3.95
CA VAL A 166 -9.36 -15.56 -3.52
C VAL A 166 -8.79 -14.65 -4.59
N CYS A 167 -7.94 -13.70 -4.18
CA CYS A 167 -7.28 -12.82 -5.12
C CYS A 167 -6.26 -13.59 -5.96
N ILE A 168 -6.30 -13.43 -7.28
CA ILE A 168 -5.40 -14.15 -8.20
C ILE A 168 -3.93 -13.74 -8.05
N ASN A 169 -3.67 -12.56 -7.47
CA ASN A 169 -2.31 -12.03 -7.29
C ASN A 169 -1.72 -12.46 -5.94
N CYS A 170 -2.39 -12.15 -4.82
CA CYS A 170 -1.84 -12.40 -3.48
C CYS A 170 -2.44 -13.61 -2.76
N HIS A 171 -3.44 -14.28 -3.35
CA HIS A 171 -4.13 -15.45 -2.79
C HIS A 171 -4.84 -15.22 -1.46
N CYS A 172 -4.97 -13.98 -1.00
CA CYS A 172 -5.82 -13.66 0.15
C CYS A 172 -7.30 -13.79 -0.25
N PRO A 173 -8.19 -14.21 0.67
CA PRO A 173 -9.62 -14.27 0.39
C PRO A 173 -10.17 -12.92 -0.04
N LEU A 174 -11.14 -12.94 -0.95
CA LEU A 174 -11.87 -11.73 -1.34
C LEU A 174 -13.02 -11.49 -0.35
N LEU A 175 -13.11 -10.25 0.14
CA LEU A 175 -14.09 -9.85 1.17
C LEU A 175 -15.44 -9.59 0.51
N LYS A 176 -16.19 -10.64 0.21
CA LYS A 176 -17.54 -10.56 -0.35
C LYS A 176 -18.56 -10.30 0.73
#